data_AF-A0A5C9C5D0-F1
#
_entry.id   AF-A0A5C9C5D0-F1
#
_cell.length_a   1.000
_cell.length_b   1.000
_cell.length_c   1.000
_cell.angle_alpha   90.00
_cell.angle_beta   90.00
_cell.angle_gamma   90.00
#
_symmetry.space_group_name_H-M   'P 1'
#
loop_
_entity.id
_entity.type
_entity.pdbx_description
1 polymer ?
#
loop_
_entity_poly.entity_id
_entity_poly.type
_entity_poly.pdbx_seq_one_letter_code
_entity_poly.pdbx_strand_id
1 'polypeptide(L)'
;MSSPSRKPERVFRIGFVSASVFAHEIDNDNGGKRTLRSVNLQKRYLDGEEVKYTSSFNLAELPQAIRVLKLAADYVESCESQVALSE
;
A
#
# COMPACT_ATOMS: atom_id res chain seq x y z
N MET A 1 12.01 16.59 2.14
CA MET A 1 12.73 15.52 2.84
C MET A 1 12.08 14.20 2.47
N SER A 2 12.72 13.37 1.64
CA SER A 2 12.20 12.05 1.27
C SER A 2 12.52 11.08 2.42
N SER A 3 11.49 10.56 3.09
CA SER A 3 11.69 9.51 4.10
C SER A 3 12.39 8.30 3.47
N PRO A 4 13.32 7.60 4.16
CA PRO A 4 13.99 6.43 3.59
C PRO A 4 12.94 5.45 3.09
N SER A 5 13.10 4.91 1.87
CA SER A 5 12.11 4.02 1.27
C SER A 5 11.96 2.77 2.14
N ARG A 6 10.96 2.78 3.02
CA ARG A 6 10.61 1.62 3.83
C ARG A 6 10.16 0.53 2.86
N LYS A 7 10.64 -0.70 3.06
CA LYS A 7 10.14 -1.83 2.26
C LYS A 7 8.65 -2.00 2.57
N PRO A 8 7.81 -2.26 1.56
CA PRO A 8 6.41 -2.58 1.82
C PRO A 8 6.32 -3.89 2.61
N GLU A 9 5.41 -3.97 3.57
CA GLU A 9 5.13 -5.23 4.29
C GLU A 9 4.31 -6.20 3.42
N ARG A 10 3.50 -5.64 2.51
CA ARG A 10 2.70 -6.40 1.56
C ARG A 10 2.59 -5.70 0.22
N VAL A 11 2.61 -6.48 -0.86
CA VAL A 11 2.36 -5.99 -2.22
C VAL A 11 1.36 -6.92 -2.89
N PHE A 12 0.26 -6.34 -3.37
CA PHE A 12 -0.71 -7.02 -4.23
C PHE A 12 -0.49 -6.55 -5.67
N ARG A 13 -0.53 -7.47 -6.64
CA ARG A 13 -0.35 -7.14 -8.05
C ARG A 13 -1.31 -7.93 -8.92
N ILE A 14 -1.93 -7.24 -9.88
CA ILE A 14 -2.70 -7.83 -10.98
C ILE A 14 -2.24 -7.14 -12.25
N GLY A 15 -1.71 -7.93 -13.19
CA GLY A 15 -1.13 -7.40 -14.42
C GLY A 15 -0.05 -6.36 -14.14
N PHE A 16 -0.28 -5.14 -14.64
CA PHE A 16 0.65 -4.03 -14.50
C PHE A 16 0.37 -3.15 -13.28
N VAL A 17 -0.73 -3.36 -12.57
CA VAL A 17 -1.11 -2.52 -11.42
C VAL A 17 -0.76 -3.24 -10.11
N SER A 18 -0.20 -2.49 -9.16
CA SER A 18 0.12 -2.99 -7.82
C SER A 18 -0.25 -2.00 -6.73
N ALA A 19 -0.71 -2.54 -5.59
CA ALA A 19 -0.93 -1.83 -4.35
C ALA A 19 0.11 -2.31 -3.32
N SER A 20 0.93 -1.39 -2.82
CA SER A 20 1.98 -1.66 -1.82
C SER A 20 1.55 -1.08 -0.47
N VAL A 21 1.53 -1.91 0.56
CA VAL A 21 1.19 -1.54 1.94
C VAL A 21 2.47 -1.28 2.74
N PHE A 22 2.54 -0.14 3.42
CA PHE A 22 3.66 0.25 4.27
C PHE A 22 3.18 0.49 5.69
N ALA A 23 3.88 -0.08 6.67
CA ALA A 23 3.67 0.20 8.08
C ALA A 23 4.57 1.33 8.57
N HIS A 24 3.99 2.24 9.34
CA HIS A 24 4.67 3.36 9.98
C HIS A 24 4.39 3.34 11.47
N GLU A 25 5.42 3.20 12.30
CA GLU A 25 5.27 3.53 13.72
C GLU A 25 5.15 5.04 13.88
N ILE A 26 4.11 5.46 14.60
CA ILE A 26 3.88 6.82 15.06
C ILE A 26 3.77 6.80 16.58
N ASP A 27 4.35 7.81 17.22
CA ASP A 27 4.16 8.02 18.65
C ASP A 27 2.73 8.52 18.88
N ASN A 28 2.09 8.03 19.94
CA ASN A 28 0.78 8.51 20.39
C ASN A 28 0.97 9.53 21.53
N ASP A 29 -0.05 10.37 21.73
CA ASP A 29 -0.01 11.44 22.73
C ASP A 29 0.13 10.93 24.18
N ASN A 30 -0.11 9.63 24.41
CA ASN A 30 -0.01 8.97 25.71
C ASN A 30 1.34 8.23 25.91
N GLY A 31 2.34 8.47 25.05
CA GLY A 31 3.68 7.87 25.16
C GLY A 31 3.80 6.41 24.70
N GLY A 32 2.77 5.86 24.07
CA GLY A 32 2.78 4.56 23.39
C GLY A 32 3.07 4.70 21.89
N LYS A 33 3.30 3.57 21.23
CA LYS A 33 3.48 3.50 19.77
C LYS A 33 2.24 2.93 19.10
N ARG A 34 1.83 3.52 17.98
CA ARG A 34 0.78 2.99 17.09
C ARG A 34 1.39 2.71 15.73
N THR A 35 1.01 1.60 15.11
CA THR A 35 1.29 1.37 13.69
C THR A 35 0.18 1.98 12.84
N LEU A 36 0.55 2.82 11.88
CA LEU A 36 -0.32 3.35 10.83
C LEU A 36 0.09 2.71 9.49
N ARG A 37 -0.86 2.14 8.77
CA ARG A 37 -0.63 1.57 7.44
C ARG A 37 -1.06 2.52 6.33
N SER A 38 -0.21 2.68 5.32
CA SER A 38 -0.52 3.41 4.10
C SER A 38 -0.48 2.49 2.88
N VAL A 39 -1.26 2.81 1.85
CA VAL A 39 -1.30 2.05 0.59
C VAL A 39 -0.86 2.95 -0.56
N ASN A 40 0.15 2.51 -1.31
CA ASN A 40 0.59 3.16 -2.54
C ASN A 40 0.13 2.34 -3.76
N LEU A 41 -0.67 2.95 -4.62
CA LEU A 41 -1.15 2.33 -5.85
C LEU A 41 -0.34 2.82 -7.05
N GLN A 42 0.24 1.91 -7.81
CA GLN A 42 1.07 2.20 -8.96
C GLN A 42 0.78 1.26 -10.12
N LYS A 43 0.94 1.78 -11.33
CA LYS A 43 0.99 1.04 -12.58
C LYS A 43 2.41 1.03 -13.11
N ARG A 44 2.87 -0.15 -13.54
CA ARG A 44 4.09 -0.36 -14.30
C ARG A 44 3.84 -0.16 -15.80
N TYR A 45 4.75 0.51 -16.50
CA TYR A 45 4.76 0.56 -17.96
C TYR A 45 6.20 0.53 -18.47
N LEU A 46 6.35 0.22 -19.75
CA LEU A 46 7.64 0.29 -20.44
C LEU A 46 7.73 1.63 -21.17
N ASP A 47 8.88 2.28 -21.01
CA ASP A 47 9.26 3.48 -21.75
C ASP A 47 10.61 3.21 -22.43
N GLY A 48 10.55 2.77 -23.69
CA GLY A 48 11.68 2.14 -24.35
C GLY A 48 12.06 0.82 -23.65
N GLU A 49 13.30 0.74 -23.17
CA GLU A 49 13.82 -0.42 -22.42
C GLU A 49 13.65 -0.26 -20.90
N GLU A 50 13.21 0.90 -20.42
CA GLU A 50 13.10 1.19 -19.01
C GLU A 50 11.72 0.83 -18.45
N VAL A 51 11.71 0.24 -17.26
CA VAL A 51 10.50 0.03 -16.48
C VAL A 51 10.21 1.27 -15.66
N LYS A 52 9.08 1.92 -15.93
CA LYS A 52 8.61 3.09 -15.18
C LYS A 52 7.31 2.82 -14.45
N TYR A 53 6.98 3.69 -13.49
CA TYR A 53 5.79 3.59 -12.66
C TYR A 53 5.01 4.91 -12.68
N THR A 54 3.68 4.83 -12.66
CA THR A 54 2.78 5.99 -12.63
C THR A 54 1.56 5.71 -11.75
N SER A 55 0.87 6.76 -11.31
CA SER A 55 -0.44 6.70 -10.65
C SER A 55 -1.60 7.10 -11.57
N SER A 56 -1.34 7.19 -12.88
CA SER A 56 -2.36 7.48 -13.90
C SER A 56 -2.82 6.20 -14.61
N PHE A 57 -4.12 5.93 -14.54
CA PHE A 57 -4.75 4.71 -15.06
C PHE A 57 -5.64 5.02 -16.27
N ASN A 58 -5.58 4.18 -17.29
CA ASN A 58 -6.53 4.17 -18.40
C ASN A 58 -7.69 3.20 -18.13
N LEU A 59 -8.70 3.20 -19.02
CA LEU A 59 -9.91 2.39 -18.87
C LEU A 59 -9.63 0.89 -18.66
N ALA A 60 -8.64 0.32 -19.35
CA ALA A 60 -8.30 -1.10 -19.27
C ALA A 60 -7.65 -1.48 -17.92
N GLU A 61 -7.10 -0.51 -17.21
CA GLU A 61 -6.37 -0.71 -15.95
C GLU A 61 -7.27 -0.49 -14.73
N LEU A 62 -8.40 0.21 -14.88
CA LEU A 62 -9.32 0.49 -13.77
C LEU A 62 -9.79 -0.79 -13.05
N PRO A 63 -10.18 -1.89 -13.74
CA PRO A 63 -10.57 -3.12 -13.06
C PRO A 63 -9.44 -3.72 -12.22
N GLN A 64 -8.20 -3.64 -12.71
CA GLN A 64 -7.01 -4.14 -12.00
C GLN A 64 -6.74 -3.28 -10.77
N ALA A 65 -6.78 -1.94 -10.93
CA ALA A 65 -6.62 -0.97 -9.84
C ALA A 65 -7.64 -1.18 -8.72
N ILE A 66 -8.93 -1.30 -9.07
CA ILE A 66 -10.01 -1.58 -8.11
C ILE A 66 -9.72 -2.88 -7.36
N ARG A 67 -9.35 -3.94 -8.08
CA ARG A 67 -9.16 -5.26 -7.45
C ARG A 67 -7.94 -5.29 -6.53
N VAL A 68 -6.81 -4.72 -6.92
CA VAL A 68 -5.63 -4.68 -6.02
C VAL A 68 -5.87 -3.77 -4.82
N LEU A 69 -6.62 -2.68 -4.99
CA LEU A 69 -6.97 -1.79 -3.88
C LEU A 69 -7.92 -2.49 -2.91
N LYS A 70 -8.89 -3.27 -3.40
CA LYS A 70 -9.75 -4.10 -2.56
C LYS A 70 -8.95 -5.10 -1.73
N LEU A 71 -8.00 -5.83 -2.33
CA LEU A 71 -7.14 -6.76 -1.61
C LEU A 71 -6.28 -6.06 -0.54
N ALA A 72 -5.78 -4.86 -0.86
CA ALA A 72 -5.04 -4.06 0.10
C ALA A 72 -5.93 -3.57 1.25
N ALA A 73 -7.17 -3.15 0.95
CA ALA A 73 -8.15 -2.76 1.95
C ALA A 73 -8.49 -3.93 2.89
N ASP A 74 -8.84 -5.09 2.35
CA ASP A 74 -9.14 -6.30 3.12
C ASP A 74 -7.98 -6.65 4.08
N TYR A 75 -6.73 -6.55 3.60
CA TYR A 75 -5.54 -6.78 4.41
C TYR A 75 -5.38 -5.73 5.51
N VAL A 76 -5.45 -4.43 5.18
CA VAL A 76 -5.30 -3.35 6.17
C VAL A 76 -6.40 -3.43 7.22
N GLU A 77 -7.65 -3.65 6.82
CA GLU A 77 -8.78 -3.84 7.74
C GLU A 77 -8.55 -5.04 8.67
N SER A 78 -8.02 -6.15 8.15
CA SER A 78 -7.67 -7.30 9.00
C SER A 78 -6.58 -6.99 10.03
N CYS A 79 -5.63 -6.10 9.71
CA CYS A 79 -4.59 -5.67 10.63
C CYS A 79 -5.09 -4.67 11.67
N GLU A 80 -5.94 -3.73 11.28
CA GLU A 80 -6.41 -2.65 12.17
C GLU A 80 -7.58 -3.09 13.07
N SER A 81 -8.37 -4.08 12.64
CA SER A 81 -9.49 -4.63 13.44
C SER A 81 -9.04 -5.50 14.62
N GLN A 82 -7.79 -5.99 14.60
CA GLN A 82 -7.22 -6.76 15.69
C GLN A 82 -6.69 -5.81 16.77
N VAL A 83 -7.50 -5.58 17.80
CA VAL A 83 -7.08 -4.84 19.01
C VAL A 83 -6.42 -5.83 19.97
N ALA A 84 -5.18 -5.57 20.38
CA ALA A 84 -4.58 -6.27 21.50
C ALA A 84 -5.36 -5.89 22.77
N LEU A 85 -6.05 -6.86 23.38
CA LEU A 85 -6.66 -6.67 24.69
C LEU A 85 -5.52 -6.62 25.72
N SER A 86 -5.37 -5.49 26.41
CA SER A 86 -4.54 -5.39 27.60
C SER A 86 -5.21 -6.17 28.74
N GLU A 87 -4.48 -7.05 29.42
CA GLU A 87 -4.90 -7.67 30.69
C GLU A 87 -4.98 -6.65 31.84
#